data_AF-A0A1G1WIM1-F1
#
_entry.id   AF-A0A1G1WIM1-F1
#
_cell.length_a   1.000
_cell.length_b   1.000
_cell.length_c   1.000
_cell.angle_alpha   90.00
_cell.angle_beta   90.00
_cell.angle_gamma   90.00
#
_symmetry.space_group_name_H-M   'P 1'
#
loop_
_entity.id
_entity.type
_entity.pdbx_description
1 polymer ?
#
loop_
_entity_poly.entity_id
_entity_poly.type
_entity_poly.pdbx_seq_one_letter_code
_entity_poly.pdbx_strand_id
1 'polypeptide(L)' 'MAVETRYFCTGTCGAVVTQEQYDEGLVHCEEKTCNMYGNPFEKGLFCTTCQRRIEAGEQDQHQH' A
#
# COMPACT_ATOMS: atom_id res chain seq x y z
N MET A 1 10.55 -13.66 7.31
CA MET A 1 9.76 -12.44 7.02
C MET A 1 9.16 -12.54 5.61
N ALA A 2 7.84 -12.70 5.51
CA ALA A 2 7.15 -12.59 4.22
C ALA A 2 6.68 -11.13 4.05
N VAL A 3 7.51 -10.34 3.37
CA VAL A 3 7.21 -8.94 3.03
C VAL A 3 7.15 -8.80 1.52
N GLU A 4 6.21 -8.00 1.03
CA GLU A 4 6.03 -7.73 -0.38
C GLU A 4 5.85 -6.24 -0.64
N THR A 5 6.14 -5.80 -1.86
CA THR A 5 5.85 -4.43 -2.28
C THR A 5 4.37 -4.31 -2.58
N ARG A 6 3.73 -3.31 -1.96
CA ARG A 6 2.35 -2.92 -2.29
C ARG A 6 2.25 -1.41 -2.43
N TYR A 7 1.16 -0.99 -3.03
CA TYR A 7 0.83 0.40 -3.32
C TYR A 7 -0.36 0.80 -2.45
N PHE A 8 -0.23 1.91 -1.73
CA PHE A 8 -1.15 2.30 -0.68
C PHE A 8 -1.79 3.64 -0.98
N CYS A 9 -3.10 3.73 -0.83
CA CYS A 9 -3.78 5.01 -0.81
C CYS A 9 -3.61 5.61 0.59
N THR A 10 -2.96 6.77 0.67
CA THR A 10 -2.81 7.54 1.91
C THR A 10 -4.04 8.38 2.24
N GLY A 11 -5.12 8.19 1.49
CA GLY A 11 -6.40 8.85 1.69
C GLY A 11 -7.35 8.10 2.62
N THR A 12 -8.58 8.60 2.70
CA THR A 12 -9.62 8.07 3.60
C THR A 12 -10.05 6.65 3.28
N CYS A 13 -9.87 6.16 2.05
CA CYS A 13 -10.24 4.80 1.67
C CYS A 13 -9.25 3.73 2.14
N GLY A 14 -7.98 4.09 2.41
CA GLY A 14 -6.94 3.14 2.81
C GLY A 14 -6.70 1.98 1.83
N ALA A 15 -7.06 2.15 0.55
CA ALA A 15 -6.94 1.10 -0.45
C ALA A 15 -5.49 0.58 -0.56
N VAL A 16 -5.35 -0.74 -0.71
CA VAL A 16 -4.05 -1.40 -0.89
C VAL A 16 -4.09 -2.22 -2.17
N VAL A 17 -3.14 -1.95 -3.04
CA VAL A 17 -3.04 -2.50 -4.38
C VAL A 17 -1.76 -3.32 -4.48
N THR A 18 -1.84 -4.51 -5.09
CA THR A 18 -0.67 -5.35 -5.31
C THR A 18 0.21 -4.77 -6.42
N GLN A 19 1.44 -5.26 -6.53
CA GLN A 19 2.29 -4.86 -7.65
C GLN A 19 1.67 -5.21 -9.00
N GLU A 20 1.09 -6.40 -9.15
CA GLU A 20 0.42 -6.85 -10.37
C GLU A 20 -0.70 -5.90 -10.80
N GLN A 21 -1.59 -5.53 -9.88
CA GLN A 21 -2.69 -4.59 -10.17
C GLN A 21 -2.17 -3.20 -10.58
N TYR A 22 -1.08 -2.74 -9.97
CA TYR A 22 -0.44 -1.48 -10.34
C TYR A 22 0.15 -1.57 -11.76
N ASP A 23 0.81 -2.69 -12.09
CA ASP A 23 1.36 -2.97 -13.43
C ASP A 23 0.24 -3.15 -14.49
N GLU A 24 -0.95 -3.59 -14.09
CA GLU A 24 -2.16 -3.62 -14.94
C GLU A 24 -2.78 -2.23 -15.18
N GLY A 25 -2.26 -1.19 -14.54
CA GLY A 25 -2.67 0.21 -14.75
C GLY A 25 -3.45 0.84 -13.60
N LEU A 26 -3.69 0.11 -12.50
CA LEU A 26 -4.33 0.66 -11.30
C LEU A 26 -3.31 1.50 -10.49
N VAL A 27 -2.83 2.59 -11.09
CA VAL A 27 -1.76 3.44 -10.54
C VAL A 27 -2.27 4.56 -9.64
N HIS A 28 -3.56 4.86 -9.69
CA HIS A 28 -4.22 5.94 -8.94
C HIS A 28 -5.48 5.47 -8.23
N CYS A 29 -5.84 6.15 -7.14
CA CYS A 29 -7.05 5.86 -6.37
C CYS A 29 -8.31 6.18 -7.20
N GLU A 30 -9.16 5.18 -7.43
CA GLU A 30 -10.41 5.33 -8.18
C GLU A 30 -11.66 5.47 -7.30
N GLU A 31 -11.48 5.47 -5.97
CA GLU A 31 -12.58 5.61 -5.02
C GLU A 31 -13.06 7.06 -4.98
N LYS A 32 -14.25 7.32 -5.55
CA LYS A 32 -14.81 8.68 -5.71
C LYS A 32 -15.05 9.39 -4.38
N THR A 33 -15.24 8.64 -3.30
CA THR A 33 -15.44 9.20 -1.95
C THR A 33 -14.12 9.44 -1.21
N CYS A 34 -12.98 9.03 -1.78
CA CYS A 34 -11.67 9.23 -1.20
C CYS A 34 -11.19 10.67 -1.42
N ASN A 35 -10.62 11.28 -0.39
CA ASN A 35 -9.94 12.58 -0.53
C ASN A 35 -8.70 12.54 -1.44
N MET A 36 -8.17 11.34 -1.72
CA MET A 36 -7.05 11.09 -2.63
C MET A 36 -7.52 10.55 -3.99
N TYR A 37 -8.81 10.67 -4.34
CA TYR A 37 -9.32 10.29 -5.66
C TYR A 37 -8.47 10.92 -6.78
N GLY A 38 -8.08 10.10 -7.76
CA GLY A 38 -7.22 10.48 -8.90
C GLY A 38 -5.73 10.67 -8.55
N ASN A 39 -5.33 10.57 -7.28
CA ASN A 39 -3.92 10.66 -6.89
C ASN A 39 -3.24 9.29 -6.97
N PRO A 40 -1.93 9.25 -7.29
CA PRO A 40 -1.18 8.01 -7.37
C PRO A 40 -1.06 7.33 -6.01
N PHE A 41 -0.96 5.99 -6.03
CA PHE A 41 -0.68 5.23 -4.81
C PHE A 41 0.78 5.41 -4.35
N GLU A 42 1.00 5.37 -3.04
CA GLU A 42 2.32 5.43 -2.44
C GLU A 42 2.92 4.02 -2.33
N LYS A 43 4.14 3.83 -2.85
CA LYS A 43 4.86 2.56 -2.73
C LYS A 43 5.27 2.30 -1.29
N GLY A 44 5.01 1.10 -0.77
CA GLY A 44 5.42 0.69 0.57
C GLY A 44 5.65 -0.81 0.69
N LEU A 45 6.14 -1.22 1.85
CA LEU A 45 6.27 -2.63 2.19
C LEU A 45 5.04 -3.09 2.96
N PHE A 46 4.52 -4.25 2.60
CA PHE A 46 3.42 -4.91 3.29
C PHE A 46 3.94 -6.19 3.94
N CYS A 47 3.72 -6.35 5.24
CA CYS A 47 3.97 -7.60 5.93
C CYS A 47 2.77 -8.52 5.74
N THR A 48 2.93 -9.65 5.02
CA THR A 48 1.83 -10.60 4.83
C THR A 48 1.51 -11.38 6.10
N THR A 49 2.49 -11.50 7.01
CA THR A 49 2.30 -12.12 8.33
C THR A 49 1.48 -11.23 9.26
N CYS A 50 1.78 -9.93 9.33
CA CYS A 50 1.06 -8.99 10.19
C CYS A 50 -0.16 -8.35 9.50
N GLN A 51 -0.33 -8.59 8.20
CA GLN A 51 -1.34 -7.98 7.33
C GLN A 51 -1.39 -6.43 7.44
N ARG A 52 -0.22 -5.80 7.59
CA ARG A 52 -0.08 -4.34 7.78
C ARG A 52 1.07 -3.76 6.96
N ARG A 53 0.95 -2.47 6.62
CA ARG A 53 2.05 -1.67 6.05
C ARG A 53 3.19 -1.59 7.07
N ILE A 54 4.42 -1.68 6.58
CA ILE A 54 5.64 -1.42 7.36
C ILE A 54 6.05 0.01 7.05
N GLU A 55 6.07 0.87 8.07
CA GLU A 55 6.56 2.23 7.93
C GLU A 55 8.10 2.25 7.90
N ALA A 56 8.69 3.25 7.25
CA ALA A 56 10.14 3.32 7.04
C ALA A 56 10.98 3.36 8.34
N GLY A 57 10.36 3.55 9.51
CA GLY A 57 10.99 3.47 10.83
C GLY A 57 10.80 2.15 11.59
N GLU A 58 9.88 1.27 11.15
CA GLU A 58 9.58 0.00 11.83
C GLU A 58 10.38 -1.20 11.28
N GLN A 59 11.21 -1.00 10.25
CA GLN A 59 12.00 -2.08 9.62
C GLN A 59 12.92 -2.83 10.60
N ASP A 60 13.36 -2.18 11.69
CA ASP A 60 14.19 -2.79 12.74
C ASP A 60 13.37 -3.64 13.74
N GLN A 61 12.06 -3.36 13.88
CA GLN A 61 11.18 -4.00 14.87
C GLN A 61 10.25 -5.07 14.30
N HIS A 62 10.06 -5.13 12.98
CA HIS A 62 9.32 -6.23 12.31
C HIS A 62 10.17 -7.51 12.16
N GLN A 63 10.86 -7.92 13.23
CA GLN A 63 11.41 -9.27 13.38
C GLN A 63 10.31 -10.24 13.89
N HIS A 64 9.56 -10.85 12.97
CA HIS A 64 8.81 -12.08 13.25
C HIS A 64 9.43 -13.26 12.48
#